data_AF-A0AAJ1D495-F1
#
_entry.id   AF-A0AAJ1D495-F1
#
_cell.length_a   1.000
_cell.length_b   1.000
_cell.length_c   1.000
_cell.angle_alpha   90.00
_cell.angle_beta   90.00
_cell.angle_gamma   90.00
#
_symmetry.space_group_name_H-M   'P 1'
#
loop_
_entity.id
_entity.type
_entity.pdbx_description
1 polymer ?
#
loop_
_entity_poly.entity_id
_entity_poly.type
_entity_poly.pdbx_seq_one_letter_code
_entity_poly.pdbx_strand_id
1 'polypeptide(L)'
;MKKFNLFIGITAIVIGFSSCTTVSDVVQNEIKDDQLYLESVYNIDLYDTSIDLNSFIESAQDISGKDISLSKDVIEALVKAADFEELALTYSDEKASSRLDYYGVKKIGDFDAKYVACALDAKLITSSDVSKLVKEDSIDGDVAATLLMNIAQVNGVSRNYIGNISDDDILNKVASAFNSYYIYSDNNLDVVGKELVKSKASTGYNLKKEGFNSNFISELTIKYGHSDEKHLKQLIALLNSEGIDAKLQIEPKVSIYQYLLEWGPIPEPSYSYFVEQYSEDLYLVNALEYDALFEFESEADLLDFNRIIEQYSKKNSENQKEGSDVKLISGAWWQPLYSTTVMYDEQAYQVIYDSVATEGGYSIHPFCLEENKDELSSIMQSYTDAPVVLNKMFVNNAFYRYLSGEGWE
;
A
#
# COMPACT_ATOMS: atom_id res chain seq x y z
N MET A 1 66.15 -27.85 -10.95
CA MET A 1 65.87 -26.55 -11.60
C MET A 1 64.77 -26.75 -12.64
N LYS A 2 63.53 -26.38 -12.31
CA LYS A 2 62.32 -26.53 -13.15
C LYS A 2 61.55 -25.20 -13.18
N LYS A 3 61.49 -24.63 -14.39
CA LYS A 3 60.44 -23.86 -15.10
C LYS A 3 59.23 -23.18 -14.38
N PHE A 4 58.96 -21.97 -14.91
CA PHE A 4 57.66 -21.23 -15.06
C PHE A 4 57.09 -20.62 -13.75
N ASN A 5 56.46 -19.43 -13.68
CA ASN A 5 55.76 -18.60 -14.68
C ASN A 5 55.69 -17.11 -14.25
N LEU A 6 55.52 -16.23 -15.24
CA LEU A 6 55.30 -14.77 -15.15
C LEU A 6 53.82 -14.49 -14.84
N PHE A 7 53.50 -13.75 -13.76
CA PHE A 7 52.15 -13.26 -13.49
C PHE A 7 52.07 -11.75 -13.78
N ILE A 8 51.29 -11.41 -14.81
CA ILE A 8 50.90 -10.04 -15.18
C ILE A 8 49.66 -9.71 -14.34
N GLY A 9 49.74 -8.62 -13.56
CA GLY A 9 48.59 -8.06 -12.85
C GLY A 9 47.64 -7.38 -13.83
N ILE A 10 46.39 -7.85 -13.89
CA ILE A 10 45.29 -7.17 -14.57
C ILE A 10 44.43 -6.55 -13.49
N THR A 11 44.45 -5.21 -13.45
CA THR A 11 43.48 -4.40 -12.73
C THR A 11 42.15 -4.52 -13.46
N ALA A 12 41.17 -5.19 -12.85
CA ALA A 12 39.80 -5.20 -13.35
C ALA A 12 39.12 -3.87 -12.98
N ILE A 13 38.89 -3.04 -13.99
CA ILE A 13 37.96 -1.90 -13.89
C ILE A 13 36.55 -2.51 -13.95
N VAL A 14 35.85 -2.51 -12.82
CA VAL A 14 34.40 -2.76 -12.78
C VAL A 14 33.73 -1.51 -13.32
N ILE A 15 33.30 -1.57 -14.59
CA ILE A 15 32.41 -0.56 -15.17
C ILE A 15 31.01 -0.92 -14.66
N GLY A 16 30.52 -0.18 -13.67
CA GLY A 16 29.10 -0.18 -13.35
C GLY A 16 28.33 0.33 -14.56
N PHE A 17 27.56 -0.55 -15.18
CA PHE A 17 26.56 -0.14 -16.17
C PHE A 17 25.43 0.56 -15.41
N SER A 18 25.45 1.88 -15.34
CA SER A 18 24.21 2.63 -15.16
C SER A 18 23.41 2.46 -16.46
N SER A 19 22.40 1.60 -16.42
CA SER A 19 21.37 1.53 -17.44
C SER A 19 20.72 2.91 -17.59
N CYS A 20 20.88 3.51 -18.75
CA CYS A 20 20.22 4.76 -19.09
C CYS A 20 18.82 4.40 -19.58
N THR A 21 17.83 4.44 -18.68
CA THR A 21 16.42 4.21 -18.98
C THR A 21 15.92 5.32 -19.92
N THR A 22 15.34 4.97 -21.06
CA THR A 22 14.79 5.98 -21.98
C THR A 22 13.38 6.39 -21.55
N VAL A 23 12.90 7.56 -22.00
CA VAL A 23 11.50 7.99 -21.75
C VAL A 23 10.50 6.97 -22.27
N SER A 24 10.83 6.26 -23.36
CA SER A 24 10.00 5.19 -23.90
C SER A 24 9.92 3.99 -22.95
N ASP A 25 11.02 3.65 -22.29
CA ASP A 25 11.07 2.53 -21.34
C ASP A 25 10.26 2.85 -20.07
N VAL A 26 10.33 4.11 -19.60
CA VAL A 26 9.55 4.58 -18.44
C VAL A 26 8.05 4.47 -18.70
N VAL A 27 7.57 4.99 -19.83
CA VAL A 27 6.14 4.94 -20.20
C VAL A 27 5.66 3.50 -20.35
N GLN A 28 6.48 2.63 -20.93
CA GLN A 28 6.13 1.22 -21.10
C GLN A 28 6.11 0.45 -19.78
N ASN A 29 6.96 0.82 -18.81
CA ASN A 29 6.91 0.22 -17.48
C ASN A 29 5.68 0.68 -16.70
N GLU A 30 5.30 1.96 -16.81
CA GLU A 30 4.08 2.50 -16.18
C GLU A 30 2.82 1.80 -16.71
N ILE A 31 2.69 1.62 -18.02
CA ILE A 31 1.56 0.89 -18.63
C ILE A 31 1.48 -0.56 -18.12
N LYS A 32 2.63 -1.24 -17.97
CA LYS A 32 2.65 -2.61 -17.43
C LYS A 32 2.25 -2.65 -15.96
N ASP A 33 2.65 -1.66 -15.16
CA ASP A 33 2.24 -1.54 -13.76
C ASP A 33 0.72 -1.26 -13.65
N ASP A 34 0.17 -0.46 -14.56
CA ASP A 34 -1.27 -0.21 -14.68
C ASP A 34 -2.03 -1.50 -15.06
N GLN A 35 -1.56 -2.25 -16.05
CA GLN A 35 -2.14 -3.54 -16.45
C GLN A 35 -2.11 -4.56 -15.30
N LEU A 36 -0.97 -4.67 -14.61
CA LEU A 36 -0.83 -5.57 -13.45
C LEU A 36 -1.79 -5.19 -12.33
N TYR A 37 -1.99 -3.90 -12.09
CA TYR A 37 -2.92 -3.42 -11.08
C TYR A 37 -4.37 -3.72 -11.44
N LEU A 38 -4.77 -3.43 -12.68
CA LEU A 38 -6.11 -3.73 -13.18
C LEU A 38 -6.43 -5.22 -13.11
N GLU A 39 -5.46 -6.07 -13.45
CA GLU A 39 -5.60 -7.52 -13.31
C GLU A 39 -5.75 -7.92 -11.83
N SER A 40 -4.83 -7.46 -10.97
CA SER A 40 -4.75 -7.91 -9.57
C SER A 40 -5.91 -7.41 -8.71
N VAL A 41 -6.37 -6.17 -8.94
CA VAL A 41 -7.36 -5.49 -8.09
C VAL A 41 -8.76 -5.54 -8.67
N TYR A 42 -8.90 -5.47 -9.99
CA TYR A 42 -10.19 -5.43 -10.67
C TYR A 42 -10.48 -6.68 -11.51
N ASN A 43 -9.55 -7.63 -11.61
CA ASN A 43 -9.68 -8.81 -12.47
C ASN A 43 -9.92 -8.45 -13.95
N ILE A 44 -9.25 -7.40 -14.43
CA ILE A 44 -9.29 -6.92 -15.81
C ILE A 44 -7.94 -7.22 -16.47
N ASP A 45 -7.90 -8.22 -17.36
CA ASP A 45 -6.70 -8.59 -18.13
C ASP A 45 -6.69 -7.87 -19.49
N LEU A 46 -5.61 -7.12 -19.75
CA LEU A 46 -5.43 -6.33 -20.97
C LEU A 46 -4.14 -6.67 -21.75
N TYR A 47 -3.35 -7.66 -21.31
CA TYR A 47 -2.02 -7.92 -21.90
C TYR A 47 -2.11 -8.38 -23.36
N ASP A 48 -1.45 -7.64 -24.26
CA ASP A 48 -1.39 -7.93 -25.70
C ASP A 48 -2.78 -8.10 -26.36
N THR A 49 -3.82 -7.49 -25.77
CA THR A 49 -5.20 -7.57 -26.27
C THR A 49 -5.66 -6.26 -26.92
N SER A 50 -6.71 -6.35 -27.72
CA SER A 50 -7.54 -5.21 -28.08
C SER A 50 -8.95 -5.48 -27.58
N ILE A 51 -9.57 -4.50 -26.92
CA ILE A 51 -10.93 -4.64 -26.38
C ILE A 51 -11.93 -3.85 -27.22
N ASP A 52 -13.19 -4.31 -27.22
CA ASP A 52 -14.28 -3.57 -27.83
C ASP A 52 -14.90 -2.56 -26.84
N LEU A 53 -15.80 -1.71 -27.36
CA LEU A 53 -16.48 -0.69 -26.55
C LEU A 53 -17.27 -1.29 -25.38
N ASN A 54 -17.94 -2.43 -25.58
CA ASN A 54 -18.75 -3.05 -24.53
C ASN A 54 -17.88 -3.52 -23.37
N SER A 55 -16.78 -4.20 -23.68
CA SER A 55 -15.81 -4.69 -22.69
C SER A 55 -15.17 -3.52 -21.91
N PHE A 56 -14.87 -2.41 -22.60
CA PHE A 56 -14.39 -1.19 -21.95
C PHE A 56 -15.46 -0.59 -21.01
N ILE A 57 -16.72 -0.51 -21.45
CA ILE A 57 -17.83 -0.01 -20.64
C ILE A 57 -17.99 -0.87 -19.38
N GLU A 58 -18.05 -2.20 -19.52
CA GLU A 58 -18.15 -3.14 -18.39
C GLU A 58 -17.00 -2.93 -17.39
N SER A 59 -15.77 -2.87 -17.87
CA SER A 59 -14.57 -2.61 -17.04
C SER A 59 -14.65 -1.26 -16.32
N ALA A 60 -15.07 -0.21 -17.02
CA ALA A 60 -15.24 1.12 -16.44
C ALA A 60 -16.38 1.19 -15.41
N GLN A 61 -17.45 0.39 -15.59
CA GLN A 61 -18.52 0.24 -14.59
C GLN A 61 -18.01 -0.46 -13.33
N ASP A 62 -17.24 -1.54 -13.49
CA ASP A 62 -16.68 -2.29 -12.37
C ASP A 62 -15.74 -1.42 -11.52
N ILE A 63 -14.92 -0.59 -12.17
CA ILE A 63 -14.02 0.35 -11.48
C ILE A 63 -14.80 1.51 -10.81
N SER A 64 -15.73 2.14 -11.53
CA SER A 64 -16.39 3.36 -11.05
C SER A 64 -17.59 3.10 -10.14
N GLY A 65 -18.17 1.91 -10.19
CA GLY A 65 -19.45 1.59 -9.56
C GLY A 65 -20.67 2.31 -10.16
N LYS A 66 -20.53 2.90 -11.36
CA LYS A 66 -21.57 3.74 -12.00
C LYS A 66 -22.25 3.01 -13.14
N ASP A 67 -23.54 3.31 -13.36
CA ASP A 67 -24.23 2.84 -14.55
C ASP A 67 -23.95 3.77 -15.73
N ILE A 68 -23.12 3.28 -16.67
CA ILE A 68 -22.74 3.99 -17.90
C ILE A 68 -23.09 3.19 -19.15
N SER A 69 -24.00 2.22 -19.02
CA SER A 69 -24.36 1.23 -20.06
C SER A 69 -24.89 1.84 -21.35
N LEU A 70 -25.30 3.11 -21.33
CA LEU A 70 -25.85 3.84 -22.48
C LEU A 70 -24.82 4.72 -23.22
N SER A 71 -23.54 4.64 -22.84
CA SER A 71 -22.47 5.39 -23.50
C SER A 71 -22.31 4.93 -24.95
N LYS A 72 -22.21 5.88 -25.89
CA LYS A 72 -22.18 5.57 -27.33
C LYS A 72 -20.77 5.31 -27.84
N ASP A 73 -19.77 5.78 -27.10
CA ASP A 73 -18.37 5.66 -27.43
C ASP A 73 -17.50 5.66 -26.16
N VAL A 74 -16.21 5.37 -26.35
CA VAL A 74 -15.22 5.22 -25.28
C VAL A 74 -14.97 6.52 -24.52
N ILE A 75 -15.07 7.69 -25.17
CA ILE A 75 -14.79 8.97 -24.54
C ILE A 75 -15.99 9.43 -23.72
N GLU A 76 -17.22 9.21 -24.21
CA GLU A 76 -18.44 9.39 -23.42
C GLU A 76 -18.42 8.49 -22.19
N ALA A 77 -18.07 7.20 -22.35
CA ALA A 77 -17.94 6.25 -21.25
C ALA A 77 -16.90 6.71 -20.21
N LEU A 78 -15.71 7.11 -20.66
CA LEU A 78 -14.63 7.63 -19.81
C LEU A 78 -15.08 8.82 -18.96
N VAL A 79 -15.69 9.83 -19.59
CA VAL A 79 -16.16 11.05 -18.91
C VAL A 79 -17.25 10.74 -17.89
N LYS A 80 -18.18 9.83 -18.21
CA LYS A 80 -19.26 9.42 -17.31
C LYS A 80 -18.74 8.62 -16.12
N ALA A 81 -17.89 7.63 -16.36
CA ALA A 81 -17.26 6.84 -15.31
C ALA A 81 -16.46 7.73 -14.34
N ALA A 82 -15.82 8.78 -14.86
CA ALA A 82 -15.04 9.76 -14.10
C ALA A 82 -15.86 10.88 -13.42
N ASP A 83 -17.20 10.87 -13.46
CA ASP A 83 -18.08 11.92 -12.87
C ASP A 83 -18.03 13.31 -13.52
N PHE A 84 -17.75 13.39 -14.82
CA PHE A 84 -17.64 14.67 -15.53
C PHE A 84 -18.74 14.93 -16.56
N GLU A 85 -19.83 14.15 -16.57
CA GLU A 85 -20.92 14.32 -17.55
C GLU A 85 -21.53 15.72 -17.48
N GLU A 86 -21.92 16.19 -16.29
CA GLU A 86 -22.50 17.51 -16.11
C GLU A 86 -21.55 18.61 -16.56
N LEU A 87 -20.24 18.44 -16.31
CA LEU A 87 -19.22 19.38 -16.78
C LEU A 87 -19.15 19.38 -18.31
N ALA A 88 -19.10 18.21 -18.95
CA ALA A 88 -19.07 18.10 -20.41
C ALA A 88 -20.30 18.76 -21.05
N LEU A 89 -21.48 18.57 -20.46
CA LEU A 89 -22.73 19.17 -20.92
C LEU A 89 -22.74 20.71 -20.82
N THR A 90 -21.87 21.32 -20.02
CA THR A 90 -21.70 22.79 -20.01
C THR A 90 -20.97 23.35 -21.23
N TYR A 91 -20.34 22.50 -22.06
CA TYR A 91 -19.51 22.97 -23.16
C TYR A 91 -20.41 23.35 -24.34
N SER A 92 -20.38 24.63 -24.73
CA SER A 92 -20.93 25.03 -26.02
C SER A 92 -20.03 24.53 -27.16
N ASP A 93 -20.55 24.52 -28.38
CA ASP A 93 -19.79 24.07 -29.55
C ASP A 93 -18.56 24.96 -29.78
N GLU A 94 -18.65 26.26 -29.48
CA GLU A 94 -17.52 27.20 -29.54
C GLU A 94 -16.48 26.91 -28.46
N LYS A 95 -16.92 26.61 -27.22
CA LYS A 95 -16.01 26.24 -26.14
C LYS A 95 -15.27 24.95 -26.49
N ALA A 96 -15.99 23.90 -26.87
CA ALA A 96 -15.41 22.61 -27.24
C ALA A 96 -14.38 22.77 -28.37
N SER A 97 -14.73 23.48 -29.44
CA SER A 97 -13.81 23.75 -30.57
C SER A 97 -12.55 24.49 -30.13
N SER A 98 -12.69 25.53 -29.31
CA SER A 98 -11.56 26.30 -28.77
C SER A 98 -10.62 25.46 -27.90
N ARG A 99 -11.18 24.53 -27.11
CA ARG A 99 -10.37 23.60 -26.29
C ARG A 99 -9.66 22.56 -27.16
N LEU A 100 -10.33 21.99 -28.16
CA LEU A 100 -9.69 21.06 -29.10
C LEU A 100 -8.51 21.72 -29.84
N ASP A 101 -8.67 22.97 -30.29
CA ASP A 101 -7.59 23.76 -30.89
C ASP A 101 -6.43 24.00 -29.91
N TYR A 102 -6.73 24.30 -28.65
CA TYR A 102 -5.72 24.48 -27.61
C TYR A 102 -4.86 23.23 -27.40
N TYR A 103 -5.46 22.03 -27.44
CA TYR A 103 -4.74 20.76 -27.34
C TYR A 103 -4.16 20.26 -28.69
N GLY A 104 -4.35 21.01 -29.77
CA GLY A 104 -3.88 20.64 -31.11
C GLY A 104 -4.62 19.44 -31.74
N VAL A 105 -5.82 19.10 -31.24
CA VAL A 105 -6.63 17.99 -31.74
C VAL A 105 -7.43 18.44 -32.95
N LYS A 106 -7.04 17.98 -34.13
CA LYS A 106 -7.66 18.38 -35.41
C LYS A 106 -8.74 17.44 -35.92
N LYS A 107 -8.81 16.22 -35.38
CA LYS A 107 -9.75 15.18 -35.78
C LYS A 107 -10.21 14.42 -34.55
N ILE A 108 -11.52 14.25 -34.43
CA ILE A 108 -12.17 13.53 -33.33
C ILE A 108 -13.06 12.38 -33.82
N GLY A 109 -13.03 12.05 -35.12
CA GLY A 109 -13.91 11.03 -35.68
C GLY A 109 -15.38 11.38 -35.48
N ASP A 110 -16.17 10.40 -35.05
CA ASP A 110 -17.59 10.54 -34.74
C ASP A 110 -17.86 10.87 -33.25
N PHE A 111 -16.81 11.07 -32.45
CA PHE A 111 -16.95 11.43 -31.03
C PHE A 111 -17.57 12.83 -30.86
N ASP A 112 -18.34 13.00 -29.79
CA ASP A 112 -18.90 14.31 -29.44
C ASP A 112 -17.80 15.25 -28.91
N ALA A 113 -17.61 16.38 -29.60
CA ALA A 113 -16.58 17.37 -29.29
C ALA A 113 -16.60 17.86 -27.84
N LYS A 114 -17.77 17.90 -27.19
CA LYS A 114 -17.92 18.34 -25.79
C LYS A 114 -17.27 17.36 -24.84
N TYR A 115 -17.49 16.07 -25.06
CA TYR A 115 -16.90 14.99 -24.27
C TYR A 115 -15.40 14.91 -24.48
N VAL A 116 -14.91 15.02 -25.73
CA VAL A 116 -13.47 15.04 -26.03
C VAL A 116 -12.78 16.23 -25.35
N ALA A 117 -13.35 17.44 -25.48
CA ALA A 117 -12.81 18.64 -24.85
C ALA A 117 -12.79 18.52 -23.31
N CYS A 118 -13.87 18.01 -22.72
CA CYS A 118 -13.96 17.80 -21.28
C CYS A 118 -12.92 16.79 -20.79
N ALA A 119 -12.76 15.65 -21.48
CA ALA A 119 -11.78 14.63 -21.11
C ALA A 119 -10.34 15.17 -21.16
N LEU A 120 -10.00 15.99 -22.16
CA LEU A 120 -8.69 16.66 -22.25
C LEU A 120 -8.48 17.71 -21.16
N ASP A 121 -9.50 18.51 -20.85
CA ASP A 121 -9.46 19.53 -19.79
C ASP A 121 -9.32 18.90 -18.40
N ALA A 122 -10.00 17.78 -18.16
CA ALA A 122 -9.91 16.99 -16.95
C ALA A 122 -8.67 16.09 -16.90
N LYS A 123 -7.86 16.05 -17.97
CA LYS A 123 -6.68 15.19 -18.13
C LYS A 123 -6.97 13.68 -18.03
N LEU A 124 -8.18 13.26 -18.36
CA LEU A 124 -8.56 11.85 -18.43
C LEU A 124 -7.97 11.14 -19.67
N ILE A 125 -7.56 11.93 -20.68
CA ILE A 125 -7.00 11.44 -21.93
C ILE A 125 -5.98 12.44 -22.49
N THR A 126 -5.02 11.98 -23.30
CA THR A 126 -4.11 12.85 -24.04
C THR A 126 -4.54 13.06 -25.49
N SER A 127 -3.98 14.08 -26.18
CA SER A 127 -4.23 14.28 -27.61
C SER A 127 -3.68 13.14 -28.48
N SER A 128 -2.67 12.41 -27.99
CA SER A 128 -2.13 11.21 -28.62
C SER A 128 -3.15 10.08 -28.61
N ASP A 129 -3.79 9.84 -27.47
CA ASP A 129 -4.78 8.77 -27.30
C ASP A 129 -6.03 9.03 -28.14
N VAL A 130 -6.53 10.28 -28.16
CA VAL A 130 -7.62 10.67 -29.07
C VAL A 130 -7.26 10.33 -30.53
N SER A 131 -6.02 10.58 -30.94
CA SER A 131 -5.57 10.29 -32.31
C SER A 131 -5.45 8.80 -32.62
N LYS A 132 -5.24 7.94 -31.61
CA LYS A 132 -5.26 6.48 -31.74
C LYS A 132 -6.71 5.97 -31.85
N LEU A 133 -7.57 6.38 -30.92
CA LEU A 133 -8.98 5.98 -30.85
C LEU A 133 -9.79 6.33 -32.11
N VAL A 134 -9.46 7.44 -32.78
CA VAL A 134 -10.14 7.83 -34.04
C VAL A 134 -9.81 6.89 -35.22
N LYS A 135 -8.74 6.12 -35.16
CA LYS A 135 -8.24 5.31 -36.29
C LYS A 135 -8.63 3.84 -36.22
N GLU A 136 -9.12 3.39 -35.07
CA GLU A 136 -9.25 1.99 -34.74
C GLU A 136 -10.68 1.69 -34.29
N ASP A 137 -11.24 0.58 -34.77
CA ASP A 137 -12.57 0.12 -34.38
C ASP A 137 -12.55 -0.60 -33.01
N SER A 138 -11.35 -0.91 -32.51
CA SER A 138 -11.06 -1.54 -31.22
C SER A 138 -10.08 -0.69 -30.42
N ILE A 139 -10.09 -0.83 -29.11
CA ILE A 139 -9.20 -0.10 -28.19
C ILE A 139 -8.00 -1.01 -27.89
N ASP A 140 -6.81 -0.56 -28.26
CA ASP A 140 -5.54 -1.19 -27.87
C ASP A 140 -5.43 -1.35 -26.35
N GLY A 141 -4.95 -2.49 -25.87
CA GLY A 141 -4.91 -2.84 -24.44
C GLY A 141 -4.10 -1.86 -23.59
N ASP A 142 -3.00 -1.31 -24.12
CA ASP A 142 -2.22 -0.29 -23.41
C ASP A 142 -3.03 1.01 -23.25
N VAL A 143 -3.73 1.43 -24.31
CA VAL A 143 -4.63 2.60 -24.26
C VAL A 143 -5.78 2.35 -23.28
N ALA A 144 -6.39 1.17 -23.33
CA ALA A 144 -7.45 0.79 -22.40
C ALA A 144 -6.98 0.84 -20.95
N ALA A 145 -5.79 0.30 -20.65
CA ALA A 145 -5.22 0.29 -19.31
C ALA A 145 -5.04 1.71 -18.77
N THR A 146 -4.43 2.61 -19.54
CA THR A 146 -4.26 4.01 -19.16
C THR A 146 -5.61 4.70 -18.89
N LEU A 147 -6.61 4.51 -19.77
CA LEU A 147 -7.92 5.15 -19.61
C LEU A 147 -8.68 4.63 -18.38
N LEU A 148 -8.65 3.32 -18.14
CA LEU A 148 -9.29 2.69 -16.98
C LEU A 148 -8.59 3.10 -15.67
N MET A 149 -7.26 3.20 -15.67
CA MET A 149 -6.52 3.71 -14.51
C MET A 149 -6.78 5.19 -14.25
N ASN A 150 -6.97 6.02 -15.27
CA ASN A 150 -7.39 7.41 -15.08
C ASN A 150 -8.77 7.51 -14.41
N ILE A 151 -9.70 6.60 -14.73
CA ILE A 151 -11.01 6.50 -14.04
C ILE A 151 -10.79 6.13 -12.57
N ALA A 152 -9.96 5.12 -12.30
CA ALA A 152 -9.68 4.69 -10.93
C ALA A 152 -9.05 5.82 -10.09
N GLN A 153 -8.08 6.53 -10.65
CA GLN A 153 -7.36 7.62 -9.99
C GLN A 153 -8.26 8.80 -9.66
N VAL A 154 -9.07 9.28 -10.61
CA VAL A 154 -9.92 10.46 -10.38
C VAL A 154 -11.08 10.19 -9.43
N ASN A 155 -11.55 8.94 -9.38
CA ASN A 155 -12.56 8.50 -8.42
C ASN A 155 -11.95 8.15 -7.04
N GLY A 156 -10.62 8.17 -6.89
CA GLY A 156 -9.95 7.86 -5.63
C GLY A 156 -10.01 6.38 -5.24
N VAL A 157 -10.16 5.48 -6.21
CA VAL A 157 -10.24 4.01 -6.02
C VAL A 157 -9.01 3.28 -6.58
N SER A 158 -8.00 4.01 -7.06
CA SER A 158 -6.68 3.45 -7.37
C SER A 158 -5.82 3.28 -6.11
N ARG A 159 -4.54 2.93 -6.32
CA ARG A 159 -3.49 3.01 -5.30
C ARG A 159 -3.54 4.36 -4.58
N ASN A 160 -3.40 4.33 -3.27
CA ASN A 160 -3.35 5.48 -2.37
C ASN A 160 -2.01 5.44 -1.62
N TYR A 161 -1.08 6.29 -2.02
CA TYR A 161 0.28 6.29 -1.49
C TYR A 161 0.87 7.69 -1.54
N ILE A 162 1.86 7.94 -0.68
CA ILE A 162 2.46 9.27 -0.55
C ILE A 162 3.56 9.54 -1.58
N GLY A 163 4.15 8.48 -2.16
CA GLY A 163 5.18 8.57 -3.19
C GLY A 163 6.06 7.32 -3.24
N ASN A 164 7.07 7.33 -4.12
CA ASN A 164 8.12 6.32 -4.13
C ASN A 164 9.20 6.68 -3.11
N ILE A 165 9.93 5.69 -2.61
CA ILE A 165 11.04 5.94 -1.67
C ILE A 165 12.26 6.61 -2.31
N SER A 166 12.35 6.59 -3.65
CA SER A 166 13.33 7.37 -4.41
C SER A 166 12.93 8.83 -4.63
N ASP A 167 11.67 9.23 -4.37
CA ASP A 167 11.23 10.60 -4.60
C ASP A 167 12.06 11.59 -3.75
N ASP A 168 12.57 12.67 -4.38
CA ASP A 168 13.38 13.71 -3.70
C ASP A 168 12.68 14.32 -2.48
N ASP A 169 11.35 14.33 -2.45
CA ASP A 169 10.53 14.91 -1.40
C ASP A 169 9.89 13.87 -0.44
N ILE A 170 10.20 12.58 -0.57
CA ILE A 170 9.56 11.52 0.23
C ILE A 170 9.70 11.74 1.74
N LEU A 171 10.88 12.17 2.20
CA LEU A 171 11.11 12.40 3.64
C LEU A 171 10.28 13.58 4.18
N ASN A 172 9.96 14.55 3.32
CA ASN A 172 9.05 15.65 3.68
C ASN A 172 7.59 15.17 3.72
N LYS A 173 7.18 14.33 2.75
CA LYS A 173 5.85 13.71 2.74
C LYS A 173 5.61 12.86 4.00
N VAL A 174 6.61 12.09 4.45
CA VAL A 174 6.58 11.36 5.73
C VAL A 174 6.37 12.31 6.90
N ALA A 175 7.16 13.40 6.99
CA ALA A 175 7.02 14.38 8.08
C ALA A 175 5.61 15.01 8.10
N SER A 176 5.08 15.36 6.93
CA SER A 176 3.73 15.91 6.79
C SER A 176 2.65 14.90 7.21
N ALA A 177 2.82 13.62 6.89
CA ALA A 177 1.87 12.58 7.30
C ALA A 177 1.78 12.48 8.83
N PHE A 178 2.94 12.40 9.52
CA PHE A 178 2.98 12.31 10.99
C PHE A 178 2.35 13.50 11.71
N ASN A 179 2.47 14.72 11.16
CA ASN A 179 1.85 15.91 11.74
C ASN A 179 0.31 15.86 11.76
N SER A 180 -0.31 14.97 10.97
CA SER A 180 -1.76 14.80 10.90
C SER A 180 -2.31 13.72 11.84
N TYR A 181 -1.43 12.93 12.47
CA TYR A 181 -1.82 11.76 13.24
C TYR A 181 -2.15 12.11 14.69
N TYR A 182 -3.19 11.46 15.21
CA TYR A 182 -3.66 11.58 16.58
C TYR A 182 -4.33 10.27 16.99
N ILE A 183 -4.37 9.97 18.29
CA ILE A 183 -5.16 8.83 18.78
C ILE A 183 -6.64 9.10 18.50
N TYR A 184 -7.29 8.16 17.83
CA TYR A 184 -8.70 8.20 17.48
C TYR A 184 -9.46 7.02 18.06
N SER A 185 -10.78 7.11 18.04
CA SER A 185 -11.72 6.15 18.61
C SER A 185 -12.93 6.04 17.69
N ASP A 186 -13.43 4.82 17.52
CA ASP A 186 -14.70 4.53 16.82
C ASP A 186 -15.87 4.40 17.83
N ASN A 187 -15.57 4.25 19.12
CA ASN A 187 -16.47 3.92 20.22
C ASN A 187 -17.07 2.51 20.14
N ASN A 188 -17.62 2.09 18.99
CA ASN A 188 -18.23 0.76 18.86
C ASN A 188 -17.16 -0.32 18.79
N LEU A 189 -16.21 -0.21 17.87
CA LEU A 189 -15.09 -1.15 17.76
C LEU A 189 -14.18 -1.13 19.00
N ASP A 190 -14.10 -0.01 19.72
CA ASP A 190 -13.37 0.06 20.99
C ASP A 190 -14.00 -0.82 22.07
N VAL A 191 -15.34 -0.88 22.12
CA VAL A 191 -16.06 -1.79 23.02
C VAL A 191 -15.80 -3.25 22.63
N VAL A 192 -15.82 -3.57 21.33
CA VAL A 192 -15.49 -4.92 20.83
C VAL A 192 -14.09 -5.31 21.28
N GLY A 193 -13.09 -4.51 20.93
CA GLY A 193 -11.68 -4.78 21.25
C GLY A 193 -11.42 -4.92 22.74
N LYS A 194 -12.03 -4.05 23.56
CA LYS A 194 -11.97 -4.16 25.01
C LYS A 194 -12.48 -5.50 25.52
N GLU A 195 -13.64 -5.97 25.05
CA GLU A 195 -14.21 -7.24 25.50
C GLU A 195 -13.38 -8.45 25.03
N LEU A 196 -12.69 -8.35 23.88
CA LEU A 196 -11.70 -9.34 23.45
C LEU A 196 -10.52 -9.43 24.41
N VAL A 197 -9.96 -8.29 24.83
CA VAL A 197 -8.83 -8.29 25.79
C VAL A 197 -9.28 -8.77 27.17
N LYS A 198 -10.45 -8.32 27.63
CA LYS A 198 -11.00 -8.70 28.93
C LYS A 198 -11.34 -10.18 29.03
N SER A 199 -11.84 -10.79 27.94
CA SER A 199 -12.08 -12.24 27.86
C SER A 199 -10.83 -13.06 27.65
N LYS A 200 -9.66 -12.41 27.45
CA LYS A 200 -8.38 -13.02 27.09
C LYS A 200 -8.40 -13.74 25.74
N ALA A 201 -9.37 -13.42 24.88
CA ALA A 201 -9.40 -13.89 23.50
C ALA A 201 -8.26 -13.27 22.67
N SER A 202 -7.82 -12.06 23.05
CA SER A 202 -6.62 -11.42 22.50
C SER A 202 -5.84 -10.69 23.61
N THR A 203 -4.56 -10.42 23.41
CA THR A 203 -3.72 -9.58 24.28
C THR A 203 -3.78 -8.10 23.88
N GLY A 204 -4.28 -7.80 22.69
CA GLY A 204 -4.46 -6.47 22.15
C GLY A 204 -5.13 -6.45 20.77
N TYR A 205 -5.30 -5.27 20.20
CA TYR A 205 -5.86 -5.06 18.88
C TYR A 205 -5.35 -3.74 18.30
N ASN A 206 -5.42 -3.60 16.98
CA ASN A 206 -5.24 -2.31 16.33
C ASN A 206 -6.58 -1.75 15.88
N LEU A 207 -6.76 -0.44 16.00
CA LEU A 207 -7.81 0.30 15.33
C LEU A 207 -7.21 1.05 14.14
N LYS A 208 -7.85 0.92 12.98
CA LYS A 208 -7.45 1.55 11.72
C LYS A 208 -8.57 2.36 11.10
N LYS A 209 -8.20 3.25 10.17
CA LYS A 209 -9.12 4.06 9.37
C LYS A 209 -8.99 3.66 7.90
N GLU A 210 -10.11 3.29 7.28
CA GLU A 210 -10.14 2.82 5.89
C GLU A 210 -9.66 3.88 4.88
N GLY A 211 -9.81 5.17 5.21
CA GLY A 211 -9.35 6.26 4.36
C GLY A 211 -7.82 6.31 4.14
N PHE A 212 -7.04 5.53 4.89
CA PHE A 212 -5.58 5.41 4.69
C PHE A 212 -5.17 4.14 3.94
N ASN A 213 -6.11 3.24 3.64
CA ASN A 213 -5.80 1.98 2.95
C ASN A 213 -5.01 2.26 1.67
N SER A 214 -3.90 1.55 1.51
CA SER A 214 -2.99 1.75 0.37
C SER A 214 -3.60 1.33 -0.98
N ASN A 215 -4.55 0.40 -0.96
CA ASN A 215 -5.04 -0.31 -2.14
C ASN A 215 -3.91 -0.90 -3.00
N PHE A 216 -2.78 -1.27 -2.39
CA PHE A 216 -1.67 -1.89 -3.11
C PHE A 216 -1.99 -3.31 -3.56
N ILE A 217 -1.23 -3.79 -4.54
CA ILE A 217 -1.21 -5.20 -4.94
C ILE A 217 -0.70 -6.01 -3.76
N SER A 218 -1.55 -6.87 -3.21
CA SER A 218 -1.29 -7.52 -1.93
C SER A 218 -0.05 -8.40 -1.97
N GLU A 219 0.14 -9.08 -3.09
CA GLU A 219 1.25 -9.97 -3.40
C GLU A 219 2.56 -9.19 -3.33
N LEU A 220 2.62 -7.98 -3.87
CA LEU A 220 3.83 -7.17 -3.89
C LEU A 220 4.02 -6.31 -2.64
N THR A 221 3.25 -6.55 -1.57
CA THR A 221 3.23 -5.66 -0.40
C THR A 221 3.82 -6.27 0.86
N ILE A 222 4.69 -5.50 1.53
CA ILE A 222 5.04 -5.71 2.95
C ILE A 222 4.48 -4.57 3.79
N LYS A 223 3.88 -4.95 4.92
CA LYS A 223 3.41 -4.04 5.96
C LYS A 223 4.39 -4.07 7.14
N TYR A 224 5.02 -2.94 7.45
CA TYR A 224 5.99 -2.78 8.54
C TYR A 224 5.42 -1.90 9.66
N GLY A 225 5.18 -2.48 10.84
CA GLY A 225 4.61 -1.79 11.99
C GLY A 225 5.67 -1.16 12.88
N HIS A 226 5.53 0.12 13.20
CA HIS A 226 6.41 0.83 14.14
C HIS A 226 5.75 2.13 14.65
N SER A 227 6.40 2.85 15.57
CA SER A 227 5.90 4.10 16.17
C SER A 227 6.84 5.32 16.09
N ASP A 228 8.00 5.20 15.45
CA ASP A 228 9.04 6.25 15.41
C ASP A 228 9.17 6.81 13.98
N GLU A 229 8.90 8.11 13.82
CA GLU A 229 9.06 8.84 12.55
C GLU A 229 10.51 8.81 12.07
N LYS A 230 11.47 8.97 12.98
CA LYS A 230 12.89 8.97 12.65
C LYS A 230 13.34 7.59 12.16
N HIS A 231 12.78 6.54 12.73
CA HIS A 231 13.01 5.18 12.26
C HIS A 231 12.55 5.01 10.82
N LEU A 232 11.31 5.42 10.49
CA LEU A 232 10.78 5.30 9.13
C LEU A 232 11.65 6.05 8.11
N LYS A 233 12.04 7.30 8.42
CA LYS A 233 12.91 8.09 7.55
C LYS A 233 14.26 7.39 7.29
N GLN A 234 14.83 6.74 8.30
CA GLN A 234 16.08 5.99 8.15
C GLN A 234 15.89 4.69 7.38
N LEU A 235 14.75 4.00 7.57
CA LEU A 235 14.41 2.80 6.82
C LEU A 235 14.22 3.11 5.33
N ILE A 236 13.51 4.17 4.99
CA ILE A 236 13.34 4.65 3.61
C ILE A 236 14.70 4.91 2.94
N ALA A 237 15.57 5.67 3.60
CA ALA A 237 16.91 5.95 3.08
C ALA A 237 17.77 4.68 2.97
N LEU A 238 17.61 3.72 3.89
CA LEU A 238 18.30 2.43 3.86
C LEU A 238 17.85 1.58 2.68
N LEU A 239 16.54 1.41 2.47
CA LEU A 239 15.99 0.65 1.35
C LEU A 239 16.47 1.22 0.01
N ASN A 240 16.39 2.55 -0.16
CA ASN A 240 16.90 3.23 -1.35
C ASN A 240 18.41 3.01 -1.53
N SER A 241 19.20 3.04 -0.45
CA SER A 241 20.65 2.76 -0.52
C SER A 241 21.00 1.31 -0.88
N GLU A 242 20.09 0.37 -0.62
CA GLU A 242 20.21 -1.04 -1.01
C GLU A 242 19.66 -1.29 -2.43
N GLY A 243 19.23 -0.24 -3.14
CA GLY A 243 18.76 -0.31 -4.52
C GLY A 243 17.27 -0.63 -4.69
N ILE A 244 16.49 -0.58 -3.61
CA ILE A 244 15.04 -0.82 -3.63
C ILE A 244 14.33 0.51 -3.83
N ASP A 245 13.37 0.54 -4.75
CA ASP A 245 12.42 1.65 -4.91
C ASP A 245 10.98 1.15 -4.85
N ALA A 246 10.39 1.19 -3.66
CA ALA A 246 9.00 0.79 -3.42
C ALA A 246 8.07 2.00 -3.34
N LYS A 247 6.80 1.81 -3.74
CA LYS A 247 5.72 2.75 -3.42
C LYS A 247 5.47 2.70 -1.92
N LEU A 248 5.34 3.85 -1.26
CA LEU A 248 5.14 3.96 0.19
C LEU A 248 3.77 4.56 0.52
N GLN A 249 3.01 3.87 1.37
CA GLN A 249 1.89 4.42 2.11
C GLN A 249 2.11 4.30 3.63
N ILE A 250 1.59 5.24 4.40
CA ILE A 250 1.64 5.22 5.87
C ILE A 250 0.21 5.22 6.42
N GLU A 251 -0.16 4.12 7.05
CA GLU A 251 -1.44 3.93 7.72
C GLU A 251 -1.28 4.18 9.23
N PRO A 252 -1.76 5.31 9.78
CA PRO A 252 -1.74 5.51 11.23
C PRO A 252 -2.71 4.53 11.89
N LYS A 253 -2.27 3.93 13.00
CA LYS A 253 -3.09 3.01 13.80
C LYS A 253 -3.04 3.39 15.27
N VAL A 254 -4.08 3.03 15.98
CA VAL A 254 -4.04 3.01 17.45
C VAL A 254 -3.86 1.56 17.86
N SER A 255 -2.77 1.28 18.57
CA SER A 255 -2.51 -0.03 19.16
C SER A 255 -3.02 -0.03 20.60
N ILE A 256 -3.97 -0.92 20.90
CA ILE A 256 -4.58 -1.05 22.23
C ILE A 256 -4.24 -2.43 22.78
N TYR A 257 -3.60 -2.47 23.95
CA TYR A 257 -3.16 -3.73 24.55
C TYR A 257 -3.07 -3.65 26.07
N GLN A 258 -3.04 -4.80 26.73
CA GLN A 258 -2.98 -4.85 28.20
C GLN A 258 -1.67 -4.25 28.73
N TYR A 259 -1.79 -3.28 29.65
CA TYR A 259 -0.68 -2.79 30.46
C TYR A 259 -0.51 -3.68 31.70
N LEU A 260 0.68 -4.24 31.89
CA LEU A 260 1.00 -5.00 33.09
C LEU A 260 1.65 -4.08 34.12
N LEU A 261 1.05 -3.97 35.32
CA LEU A 261 1.58 -3.10 36.39
C LEU A 261 3.00 -3.47 36.85
N GLU A 262 3.44 -4.70 36.58
CA GLU A 262 4.81 -5.15 36.81
C GLU A 262 5.85 -4.46 35.91
N TRP A 263 5.43 -3.88 34.78
CA TRP A 263 6.31 -3.09 33.90
C TRP A 263 6.76 -1.78 34.54
N GLY A 264 6.05 -1.31 35.57
CA GLY A 264 6.37 -0.10 36.30
C GLY A 264 5.16 0.82 36.50
N PRO A 265 5.38 2.02 37.10
CA PRO A 265 4.30 2.99 37.31
C PRO A 265 3.68 3.41 35.97
N ILE A 266 2.37 3.66 35.99
CA ILE A 266 1.66 4.19 34.83
C ILE A 266 2.29 5.54 34.44
N PRO A 267 2.77 5.70 33.20
CA PRO A 267 3.37 6.95 32.76
C PRO A 267 2.31 8.04 32.60
N GLU A 268 2.73 9.30 32.71
CA GLU A 268 1.87 10.45 32.40
C GLU A 268 1.40 10.39 30.94
N PRO A 269 0.12 10.71 30.67
CA PRO A 269 -0.41 10.68 29.31
C PRO A 269 0.26 11.72 28.41
N SER A 270 0.41 11.36 27.14
CA SER A 270 0.92 12.20 26.06
C SER A 270 -0.05 12.15 24.88
N TYR A 271 0.22 12.94 23.83
CA TYR A 271 -0.61 12.95 22.62
C TYR A 271 -0.60 11.61 21.86
N SER A 272 0.45 10.81 22.03
CA SER A 272 0.67 9.54 21.31
C SER A 272 0.64 8.31 22.21
N TYR A 273 0.44 8.48 23.52
CA TYR A 273 0.47 7.37 24.47
C TYR A 273 -0.29 7.71 25.75
N PHE A 274 -1.22 6.85 26.17
CA PHE A 274 -1.77 6.89 27.53
C PHE A 274 -2.19 5.50 28.00
N VAL A 275 -2.36 5.34 29.31
CA VAL A 275 -2.92 4.12 29.91
C VAL A 275 -4.24 4.47 30.57
N GLU A 276 -5.28 3.73 30.25
CA GLU A 276 -6.61 3.86 30.84
C GLU A 276 -6.93 2.65 31.71
N GLN A 277 -7.47 2.91 32.90
CA GLN A 277 -7.96 1.85 33.78
C GLN A 277 -9.42 1.52 33.41
N TYR A 278 -9.66 0.27 33.01
CA TYR A 278 -10.98 -0.20 32.61
C TYR A 278 -11.72 -0.99 33.69
N SER A 279 -10.99 -1.69 34.55
CA SER A 279 -11.51 -2.37 35.75
C SER A 279 -10.42 -2.41 36.84
N GLU A 280 -10.71 -3.02 37.98
CA GLU A 280 -9.72 -3.17 39.07
C GLU A 280 -8.42 -3.84 38.58
N ASP A 281 -8.53 -4.82 37.67
CA ASP A 281 -7.40 -5.64 37.21
C ASP A 281 -7.06 -5.47 35.70
N LEU A 282 -7.73 -4.54 35.00
CA LEU A 282 -7.51 -4.31 33.57
C LEU A 282 -7.13 -2.86 33.28
N TYR A 283 -5.93 -2.69 32.77
CA TYR A 283 -5.39 -1.43 32.25
C TYR A 283 -5.08 -1.63 30.77
N LEU A 284 -5.53 -0.73 29.91
CA LEU A 284 -5.18 -0.79 28.48
C LEU A 284 -4.31 0.42 28.12
N VAL A 285 -3.22 0.13 27.43
CA VAL A 285 -2.44 1.12 26.70
C VAL A 285 -3.22 1.54 25.46
N ASN A 286 -3.15 2.83 25.12
CA ASN A 286 -3.49 3.36 23.81
C ASN A 286 -2.23 4.02 23.24
N ALA A 287 -1.65 3.43 22.21
CA ALA A 287 -0.44 3.92 21.57
C ALA A 287 -0.71 4.32 20.12
N LEU A 288 -0.29 5.52 19.73
CA LEU A 288 -0.30 5.94 18.33
C LEU A 288 0.91 5.33 17.63
N GLU A 289 0.63 4.49 16.64
CA GLU A 289 1.63 3.81 15.82
C GLU A 289 1.29 3.99 14.34
N TYR A 290 2.08 3.37 13.47
CA TYR A 290 1.80 3.27 12.06
C TYR A 290 2.09 1.87 11.54
N ASP A 291 1.45 1.56 10.42
CA ASP A 291 1.94 0.58 9.47
C ASP A 291 2.47 1.32 8.23
N ALA A 292 3.73 1.10 7.88
CA ALA A 292 4.31 1.54 6.62
C ALA A 292 4.14 0.40 5.61
N LEU A 293 3.36 0.64 4.56
CA LEU A 293 3.13 -0.32 3.48
C LEU A 293 4.07 0.02 2.33
N PHE A 294 4.81 -0.98 1.88
CA PHE A 294 5.72 -0.90 0.75
C PHE A 294 5.23 -1.84 -0.34
N GLU A 295 4.82 -1.30 -1.49
CA GLU A 295 4.58 -2.10 -2.72
C GLU A 295 5.87 -2.11 -3.54
N PHE A 296 6.47 -3.28 -3.68
CA PHE A 296 7.75 -3.47 -4.38
C PHE A 296 7.53 -3.67 -5.88
N GLU A 297 8.50 -3.24 -6.70
CA GLU A 297 8.49 -3.51 -8.14
C GLU A 297 8.65 -4.99 -8.48
N SER A 298 9.31 -5.76 -7.59
CA SER A 298 9.61 -7.17 -7.83
C SER A 298 9.55 -8.03 -6.56
N GLU A 299 9.27 -9.32 -6.74
CA GLU A 299 9.37 -10.32 -5.68
C GLU A 299 10.79 -10.41 -5.09
N ALA A 300 11.83 -10.15 -5.90
CA ALA A 300 13.21 -10.19 -5.45
C ALA A 300 13.50 -9.09 -4.40
N ASP A 301 13.04 -7.87 -4.65
CA ASP A 301 13.21 -6.75 -3.70
C ASP A 301 12.41 -6.99 -2.42
N LEU A 302 11.21 -7.56 -2.56
CA LEU A 302 10.37 -7.97 -1.43
C LEU A 302 11.09 -9.00 -0.56
N LEU A 303 11.68 -10.02 -1.16
CA LEU A 303 12.46 -11.06 -0.47
C LEU A 303 13.70 -10.49 0.25
N ASP A 304 14.33 -9.48 -0.33
CA ASP A 304 15.50 -8.82 0.27
C ASP A 304 15.14 -7.97 1.51
N PHE A 305 13.87 -7.57 1.67
CA PHE A 305 13.43 -6.76 2.81
C PHE A 305 13.75 -7.41 4.16
N ASN A 306 13.46 -8.71 4.32
CA ASN A 306 13.74 -9.45 5.56
C ASN A 306 15.24 -9.39 5.93
N ARG A 307 16.11 -9.63 4.94
CA ARG A 307 17.57 -9.56 5.12
C ARG A 307 17.99 -8.18 5.62
N ILE A 308 17.46 -7.11 5.01
CA ILE A 308 17.77 -5.72 5.37
C ILE A 308 17.35 -5.44 6.82
N ILE A 309 16.14 -5.85 7.21
CA ILE A 309 15.64 -5.64 8.58
C ILE A 309 16.49 -6.41 9.60
N GLU A 310 16.78 -7.69 9.37
CA GLU A 310 17.61 -8.51 10.26
C GLU A 310 19.03 -7.92 10.43
N GLN A 311 19.60 -7.35 9.36
CA GLN A 311 20.96 -6.81 9.38
C GLN A 311 21.05 -5.43 10.05
N TYR A 312 20.10 -4.52 9.77
CA TYR A 312 20.25 -3.10 10.09
C TYR A 312 19.21 -2.54 11.05
N SER A 313 18.10 -3.24 11.28
CA SER A 313 16.93 -2.72 12.00
C SER A 313 16.48 -3.58 13.18
N LYS A 314 17.10 -4.75 13.38
CA LYS A 314 16.76 -5.66 14.49
C LYS A 314 17.88 -5.78 15.52
N LYS A 315 17.49 -5.71 16.79
CA LYS A 315 18.35 -6.03 17.94
C LYS A 315 18.42 -7.53 18.15
N ASN A 316 19.59 -8.04 18.52
CA ASN A 316 19.79 -9.40 18.97
C ASN A 316 20.92 -9.46 20.01
N SER A 317 21.05 -10.59 20.71
CA SER A 317 22.04 -10.75 21.78
C SER A 317 23.48 -10.53 21.30
N GLU A 318 23.79 -10.88 20.05
CA GLU A 318 25.13 -10.71 19.48
C GLU A 318 25.47 -9.25 19.18
N ASN A 319 24.53 -8.49 18.62
CA ASN A 319 24.74 -7.11 18.23
C ASN A 319 24.53 -6.13 19.39
N GLN A 320 23.88 -6.55 20.49
CA GLN A 320 23.73 -5.78 21.72
C GLN A 320 24.75 -6.14 22.83
N LYS A 321 25.61 -7.14 22.62
CA LYS A 321 26.63 -7.51 23.63
C LYS A 321 27.64 -6.38 23.88
N GLU A 322 28.23 -6.38 25.06
CA GLU A 322 29.31 -5.46 25.41
C GLU A 322 30.48 -5.59 24.41
N GLY A 323 30.94 -4.44 23.89
CA GLY A 323 31.99 -4.40 22.87
C GLY A 323 31.52 -4.69 21.43
N SER A 324 30.21 -4.80 21.18
CA SER A 324 29.68 -4.84 19.82
C SER A 324 29.86 -3.49 19.09
N ASP A 325 30.39 -3.55 17.87
CA ASP A 325 30.51 -2.39 16.97
C ASP A 325 29.37 -2.28 15.96
N VAL A 326 28.43 -3.23 15.95
CA VAL A 326 27.28 -3.23 15.03
C VAL A 326 26.43 -1.98 15.29
N LYS A 327 26.05 -1.28 14.21
CA LYS A 327 25.19 -0.10 14.26
C LYS A 327 23.85 -0.44 13.59
N LEU A 328 22.77 -0.09 14.28
CA LEU A 328 21.41 -0.25 13.81
C LEU A 328 20.79 1.13 13.57
N ILE A 329 19.76 1.19 12.73
CA ILE A 329 18.95 2.40 12.59
C ILE A 329 18.23 2.75 13.90
N SER A 330 17.94 4.03 14.08
CA SER A 330 17.27 4.59 15.25
C SER A 330 15.96 3.85 15.51
N GLY A 331 15.64 3.55 16.77
CA GLY A 331 14.36 2.93 17.11
C GLY A 331 14.30 1.41 16.93
N ALA A 332 15.34 0.75 16.39
CA ALA A 332 15.40 -0.70 16.18
C ALA A 332 14.86 -1.52 17.38
N TRP A 333 14.00 -2.49 17.07
CA TRP A 333 13.35 -3.36 18.06
C TRP A 333 14.01 -4.72 18.17
N TRP A 334 13.79 -5.40 19.30
CA TRP A 334 14.11 -6.83 19.44
C TRP A 334 13.15 -7.69 18.62
N GLN A 335 11.90 -7.26 18.56
CA GLN A 335 10.82 -7.92 17.81
C GLN A 335 10.24 -6.92 16.82
N PRO A 336 10.93 -6.66 15.69
CA PRO A 336 10.32 -5.89 14.60
C PRO A 336 9.06 -6.61 14.12
N LEU A 337 8.05 -5.83 13.72
CA LEU A 337 6.78 -6.32 13.22
C LEU A 337 6.69 -6.05 11.72
N TYR A 338 6.67 -7.10 10.92
CA TYR A 338 6.26 -6.97 9.52
C TYR A 338 5.57 -8.21 8.99
N SER A 339 4.69 -7.98 8.02
CA SER A 339 3.78 -8.99 7.49
C SER A 339 3.58 -8.85 5.97
N THR A 340 3.13 -9.94 5.35
CA THR A 340 2.72 -10.03 3.95
C THR A 340 1.55 -11.01 3.81
N THR A 341 0.85 -11.00 2.67
CA THR A 341 -0.27 -11.92 2.35
C THR A 341 0.17 -13.16 1.58
N VAL A 342 1.44 -13.24 1.16
CA VAL A 342 1.99 -14.36 0.40
C VAL A 342 3.18 -14.98 1.15
N MET A 343 3.26 -16.31 1.16
CA MET A 343 4.41 -17.01 1.74
C MET A 343 5.57 -17.00 0.75
N TYR A 344 6.53 -16.10 0.97
CA TYR A 344 7.73 -15.99 0.14
C TYR A 344 8.94 -16.77 0.67
N ASP A 345 9.06 -16.90 1.99
CA ASP A 345 10.14 -17.64 2.64
C ASP A 345 9.66 -18.31 3.93
N GLU A 346 9.48 -19.63 3.88
CA GLU A 346 9.06 -20.45 5.02
C GLU A 346 10.07 -20.43 6.19
N GLN A 347 11.32 -20.01 5.95
CA GLN A 347 12.33 -19.87 7.00
C GLN A 347 12.24 -18.52 7.71
N ALA A 348 11.72 -17.48 7.06
CA ALA A 348 11.63 -16.13 7.61
C ALA A 348 10.24 -15.81 8.18
N TYR A 349 9.19 -16.44 7.66
CA TYR A 349 7.81 -16.11 7.98
C TYR A 349 7.02 -17.28 8.58
N GLN A 350 6.10 -16.94 9.47
CA GLN A 350 5.16 -17.85 10.13
C GLN A 350 3.73 -17.40 9.89
N VAL A 351 2.80 -18.35 9.95
CA VAL A 351 1.36 -18.09 9.76
C VAL A 351 0.74 -17.51 11.02
N ILE A 352 -0.01 -16.44 10.86
CA ILE A 352 -0.98 -15.95 11.86
C ILE A 352 -2.29 -15.55 11.17
N TYR A 353 -3.29 -15.20 11.98
CA TYR A 353 -4.59 -14.75 11.49
C TYR A 353 -4.96 -13.39 12.10
N ASP A 354 -5.53 -12.55 11.24
CA ASP A 354 -6.15 -11.26 11.59
C ASP A 354 -7.67 -11.40 11.47
N SER A 355 -8.38 -11.19 12.58
CA SER A 355 -9.86 -11.20 12.58
C SER A 355 -10.36 -9.77 12.44
N VAL A 356 -10.93 -9.43 11.28
CA VAL A 356 -11.29 -8.06 10.95
C VAL A 356 -12.79 -7.84 11.02
N ALA A 357 -13.21 -6.76 11.68
CA ALA A 357 -14.54 -6.20 11.51
C ALA A 357 -14.41 -4.73 11.14
N THR A 358 -15.27 -4.27 10.22
CA THR A 358 -15.27 -2.91 9.68
C THR A 358 -16.61 -2.25 9.98
N GLU A 359 -16.56 -1.06 10.59
CA GLU A 359 -17.73 -0.27 10.93
C GLU A 359 -17.38 1.22 10.85
N GLY A 360 -18.29 2.06 10.32
CA GLY A 360 -18.12 3.52 10.37
C GLY A 360 -16.90 4.10 9.65
N GLY A 361 -16.25 3.36 8.75
CA GLY A 361 -14.98 3.76 8.11
C GLY A 361 -13.73 3.43 8.95
N TYR A 362 -13.89 2.60 9.97
CA TYR A 362 -12.83 2.05 10.82
C TYR A 362 -12.81 0.53 10.73
N SER A 363 -11.68 -0.06 11.10
CA SER A 363 -11.51 -1.50 11.24
C SER A 363 -10.71 -1.84 12.48
N ILE A 364 -11.05 -2.98 13.07
CA ILE A 364 -10.34 -3.54 14.22
C ILE A 364 -9.59 -4.81 13.80
N HIS A 365 -8.36 -4.96 14.32
CA HIS A 365 -7.42 -6.02 13.92
C HIS A 365 -6.76 -6.71 15.15
N PRO A 366 -7.47 -7.58 15.88
CA PRO A 366 -6.86 -8.54 16.79
C PRO A 366 -6.15 -9.66 16.02
N PHE A 367 -4.87 -9.86 16.33
CA PHE A 367 -4.07 -10.95 15.77
C PHE A 367 -4.08 -12.18 16.67
N CYS A 368 -4.01 -13.36 16.08
CA CYS A 368 -3.92 -14.63 16.79
C CYS A 368 -3.09 -15.68 16.04
N LEU A 369 -2.66 -16.70 16.76
CA LEU A 369 -2.06 -17.89 16.17
C LEU A 369 -3.13 -18.74 15.47
N GLU A 370 -2.69 -19.60 14.54
CA GLU A 370 -3.57 -20.43 13.71
C GLU A 370 -4.52 -21.31 14.54
N GLU A 371 -4.05 -21.84 15.67
CA GLU A 371 -4.85 -22.66 16.59
C GLU A 371 -5.98 -21.90 17.30
N ASN A 372 -5.92 -20.57 17.36
CA ASN A 372 -6.89 -19.73 18.07
C ASN A 372 -7.87 -19.00 17.13
N LYS A 373 -7.66 -19.04 15.80
CA LYS A 373 -8.39 -18.20 14.84
C LYS A 373 -9.92 -18.35 14.88
N ASP A 374 -10.41 -19.58 15.02
CA ASP A 374 -11.85 -19.85 14.99
C ASP A 374 -12.52 -19.42 16.31
N GLU A 375 -11.81 -19.56 17.44
CA GLU A 375 -12.27 -19.10 18.75
C GLU A 375 -12.31 -17.57 18.81
N LEU A 376 -11.24 -16.89 18.41
CA LEU A 376 -11.18 -15.42 18.39
C LEU A 376 -12.29 -14.85 17.50
N SER A 377 -12.43 -15.35 16.27
CA SER A 377 -13.46 -14.88 15.34
C SER A 377 -14.87 -15.08 15.89
N SER A 378 -15.14 -16.22 16.52
CA SER A 378 -16.46 -16.51 17.12
C SER A 378 -16.77 -15.59 18.30
N ILE A 379 -15.78 -15.34 19.19
CA ILE A 379 -15.94 -14.43 20.32
C ILE A 379 -16.17 -13.00 19.79
N MET A 380 -15.36 -12.56 18.83
CA MET A 380 -15.47 -11.24 18.22
C MET A 380 -16.83 -11.03 17.57
N GLN A 381 -17.33 -12.00 16.81
CA GLN A 381 -18.65 -11.93 16.17
C GLN A 381 -19.80 -11.81 17.19
N SER A 382 -19.61 -12.28 18.43
CA SER A 382 -20.62 -12.13 19.49
C SER A 382 -20.76 -10.70 20.03
N TYR A 383 -19.79 -9.82 19.71
CA TYR A 383 -19.75 -8.43 20.18
C TYR A 383 -20.04 -7.40 19.08
N THR A 384 -20.18 -7.81 17.82
CA THR A 384 -20.49 -6.90 16.70
C THR A 384 -21.49 -7.52 15.74
N ASP A 385 -22.34 -6.67 15.15
CA ASP A 385 -23.22 -7.05 14.04
C ASP A 385 -22.50 -7.00 12.68
N ALA A 386 -21.33 -6.37 12.61
CA ALA A 386 -20.50 -6.36 11.42
C ALA A 386 -19.98 -7.79 11.13
N PRO A 387 -19.89 -8.21 9.86
CA PRO A 387 -19.26 -9.48 9.52
C PRO A 387 -17.80 -9.51 9.98
N VAL A 388 -17.42 -10.56 10.70
CA VAL A 388 -16.01 -10.82 11.05
C VAL A 388 -15.36 -11.63 9.92
N VAL A 389 -14.32 -11.08 9.31
CA VAL A 389 -13.54 -11.71 8.23
C VAL A 389 -12.20 -12.19 8.78
N LEU A 390 -11.90 -13.48 8.55
CA LEU A 390 -10.61 -14.06 8.90
C LEU A 390 -9.62 -13.92 7.75
N ASN A 391 -8.55 -13.15 7.97
CA ASN A 391 -7.48 -12.97 7.01
C ASN A 391 -6.24 -13.75 7.46
N LYS A 392 -5.79 -14.67 6.60
CA LYS A 392 -4.49 -15.34 6.79
C LYS A 392 -3.38 -14.36 6.41
N MET A 393 -2.34 -14.26 7.23
CA MET A 393 -1.15 -13.48 6.91
C MET A 393 0.12 -14.19 7.38
N PHE A 394 1.25 -13.74 6.85
CA PHE A 394 2.57 -14.28 7.16
C PHE A 394 3.39 -13.19 7.83
N VAL A 395 3.89 -13.47 9.03
CA VAL A 395 4.67 -12.52 9.83
C VAL A 395 6.07 -13.02 10.05
N ASN A 396 7.01 -12.11 10.22
CA ASN A 396 8.38 -12.47 10.51
C ASN A 396 8.51 -13.26 11.81
N ASN A 397 9.50 -14.15 11.87
CA ASN A 397 9.72 -15.03 13.03
C ASN A 397 9.78 -14.28 14.37
N ALA A 398 10.31 -13.05 14.39
CA ALA A 398 10.42 -12.25 15.59
C ALA A 398 9.00 -11.93 16.15
N PHE A 399 8.14 -11.35 15.32
CA PHE A 399 6.78 -11.05 15.75
C PHE A 399 5.97 -12.31 16.11
N TYR A 400 6.19 -13.42 15.41
CA TYR A 400 5.56 -14.69 15.78
C TYR A 400 5.95 -15.15 17.20
N ARG A 401 7.22 -15.01 17.59
CA ARG A 401 7.68 -15.31 18.97
C ARG A 401 7.00 -14.41 19.99
N TYR A 402 6.89 -13.12 19.68
CA TYR A 402 6.13 -12.19 20.52
C TYR A 402 4.67 -12.64 20.73
N LEU A 403 3.98 -13.06 19.68
CA LEU A 403 2.58 -13.53 19.77
C LEU A 403 2.43 -14.86 20.53
N SER A 404 3.37 -15.78 20.34
CA SER A 404 3.36 -17.08 21.03
C SER A 404 3.84 -17.01 22.49
N GLY A 405 4.43 -15.89 22.91
CA GLY A 405 5.06 -15.77 24.22
C GLY A 405 6.37 -16.57 24.34
N GLU A 406 6.90 -17.07 23.22
CA GLU A 406 8.26 -17.58 23.13
C GLU A 406 9.22 -16.38 23.28
N GLY A 407 10.25 -16.51 24.10
CA GLY A 407 11.09 -15.38 24.53
C GLY A 407 11.77 -14.57 23.41
N TRP A 408 12.47 -13.51 23.81
CA TRP A 408 12.95 -12.46 22.90
C TRP A 408 14.15 -12.78 21.99
N GLU A 409 14.63 -14.04 21.94
CA GLU A 409 15.84 -14.43 21.18
C GLU A 409 15.52 -14.87 19.74
#